data_AF-A0A437N2L8-F1
#
_entry.id   AF-A0A437N2L8-F1
#
_cell.length_a   1.000
_cell.length_b   1.000
_cell.length_c   1.000
_cell.angle_alpha   90.00
_cell.angle_beta   90.00
_cell.angle_gamma   90.00
#
_symmetry.space_group_name_H-M   'P 1'
#
loop_
_entity.id
_entity.type
_entity.pdbx_description
1 polymer ?
#
loop_
_entity_poly.entity_id
_entity_poly.type
_entity_poly.pdbx_seq_one_letter_code
_entity_poly.pdbx_strand_id
1 'polypeptide(L)'
;MSTFPTFDFAAPFQSMFADFQEKSKAAYEKSTAAMGDYSEFAKGNVEAMVEASKIFATGLQELTSTFVADSRAGFETLTAEVKELAAAKSPTDFLKLQNDLAKKHFDEAVAAASKSSEALVKLSTEAAKPITTRVSLAVEKIKTAA
;
A
#
# COMPACT_ATOMS: atom_id res chain seq x y z
N MET A 1 55.25 -33.27 -58.30
CA MET A 1 54.24 -33.80 -57.36
C MET A 1 53.90 -32.65 -56.42
N SER A 2 52.68 -32.13 -56.47
CA SER A 2 52.23 -31.07 -55.55
C SER A 2 50.98 -31.59 -54.84
N THR A 3 51.15 -31.93 -53.56
CA THR A 3 50.07 -32.34 -52.66
C THR A 3 49.28 -31.09 -52.27
N PHE A 4 48.03 -30.99 -52.71
CA PHE A 4 47.12 -29.95 -52.24
C PHE A 4 46.70 -30.22 -50.78
N PRO A 5 46.62 -29.20 -49.91
CA PRO A 5 46.18 -29.36 -48.54
C PRO A 5 44.69 -29.74 -48.50
N THR A 6 44.36 -30.84 -47.82
CA THR A 6 42.98 -31.19 -47.48
C THR A 6 42.49 -30.23 -46.40
N PHE A 7 41.63 -29.29 -46.78
CA PHE A 7 40.90 -28.47 -45.81
C PHE A 7 39.83 -29.33 -45.12
N ASP A 8 40.05 -29.64 -43.85
CA ASP A 8 39.04 -30.32 -43.02
C ASP A 8 37.97 -29.30 -42.58
N PHE A 9 36.93 -29.19 -43.39
CA PHE A 9 35.75 -28.38 -43.11
C PHE A 9 34.82 -29.00 -42.07
N ALA A 10 34.99 -30.29 -41.71
CA ALA A 10 34.06 -31.01 -40.85
C ALA A 10 34.21 -30.62 -39.37
N ALA A 11 35.45 -30.48 -38.88
CA ALA A 11 35.72 -30.08 -37.51
C ALA A 11 35.22 -28.65 -37.16
N PRO A 12 35.53 -27.59 -37.94
CA PRO A 12 34.97 -26.26 -37.68
C PRO A 12 33.45 -26.21 -37.87
N PHE A 13 32.88 -27.00 -38.79
CA PHE A 13 31.42 -27.09 -38.94
C PHE A 13 30.75 -27.75 -37.71
N GLN A 14 31.34 -28.84 -37.19
CA GLN A 14 30.85 -29.51 -35.98
C GLN A 14 30.95 -28.62 -34.74
N SER A 15 32.04 -27.85 -34.58
CA SER A 15 32.16 -26.91 -33.46
C SER A 15 31.14 -25.77 -33.58
N MET A 16 30.97 -25.22 -34.78
CA MET A 16 29.96 -24.18 -35.01
C MET A 16 28.54 -24.67 -34.77
N PHE A 17 28.23 -25.92 -35.16
CA PHE A 17 26.93 -26.52 -34.90
C PHE A 17 26.69 -26.78 -33.40
N ALA A 18 27.71 -27.26 -32.69
CA ALA A 18 27.66 -27.45 -31.23
C ALA A 18 27.45 -26.12 -30.49
N ASP A 19 28.23 -25.08 -30.83
CA ASP A 19 28.09 -23.73 -30.28
C ASP A 19 26.72 -23.12 -30.58
N PHE A 20 26.19 -23.34 -31.79
CA PHE A 20 24.86 -22.89 -32.17
C PHE A 20 23.78 -23.60 -31.36
N GLN A 21 23.92 -24.91 -31.14
CA GLN A 21 22.97 -25.69 -30.35
C GLN A 21 22.98 -25.27 -28.88
N GLU A 22 24.16 -25.05 -28.30
CA GLU A 22 24.32 -24.56 -26.93
C GLU A 22 23.74 -23.16 -26.75
N LYS A 23 24.06 -22.22 -27.65
CA LYS A 23 23.49 -20.87 -27.62
C LYS A 23 21.98 -20.87 -27.83
N SER A 24 21.46 -21.73 -28.69
CA SER A 24 20.01 -21.88 -28.91
C SER A 24 19.32 -22.40 -27.66
N LYS A 25 19.91 -23.38 -26.96
CA LYS A 25 19.38 -23.91 -25.71
C LYS A 25 19.42 -22.87 -24.58
N ALA A 26 20.54 -22.16 -24.42
CA ALA A 26 20.67 -21.09 -23.45
C ALA A 26 19.70 -19.92 -23.74
N ALA A 27 19.51 -19.56 -25.01
CA ALA A 27 18.55 -18.54 -25.42
C ALA A 27 17.09 -18.97 -25.13
N TYR A 28 16.78 -20.25 -25.36
CA TYR A 28 15.48 -20.82 -25.07
C TYR A 28 15.18 -20.86 -23.56
N GLU A 29 16.14 -21.31 -22.75
CA GLU A 29 16.04 -21.31 -21.28
C GLU A 29 15.87 -19.88 -20.74
N LYS A 30 16.67 -18.93 -21.24
CA LYS A 30 16.56 -17.51 -20.89
C LYS A 30 15.21 -16.91 -21.30
N SER A 31 14.70 -17.26 -22.48
CA SER A 31 13.39 -16.79 -22.96
C SER A 31 12.24 -17.33 -22.12
N THR A 32 12.30 -18.62 -21.77
CA THR A 32 11.29 -19.29 -20.94
C THR A 32 11.30 -18.72 -19.52
N ALA A 33 12.49 -18.53 -18.94
CA ALA A 33 12.65 -17.89 -17.62
C ALA A 33 12.12 -16.45 -17.62
N ALA A 34 12.45 -15.65 -18.64
CA ALA A 34 11.97 -14.27 -18.75
C ALA A 34 10.44 -14.16 -18.88
N MET A 35 9.79 -15.11 -19.59
CA MET A 35 8.33 -15.17 -19.66
C MET A 35 7.68 -15.54 -18.32
N GLY A 36 8.25 -16.49 -17.59
CA GLY A 36 7.81 -16.85 -16.23
C GLY A 36 7.90 -15.67 -15.26
N ASP A 37 9.07 -15.03 -15.23
CA ASP A 37 9.34 -13.84 -14.40
C ASP A 37 8.37 -12.69 -14.68
N TYR A 38 8.05 -12.46 -15.96
CA TYR A 38 7.10 -11.41 -16.35
C TYR A 38 5.68 -11.73 -15.87
N SER A 39 5.23 -12.97 -16.02
CA SER A 39 3.91 -13.40 -15.57
C SER A 39 3.75 -13.29 -14.05
N GLU A 40 4.76 -13.73 -13.29
CA GLU A 40 4.77 -13.60 -11.82
C GLU A 40 4.81 -12.13 -11.39
N PHE A 41 5.58 -11.29 -12.09
CA PHE A 41 5.63 -9.87 -11.81
C PHE A 41 4.27 -9.18 -12.06
N ALA A 42 3.59 -9.52 -13.16
CA ALA A 42 2.26 -9.02 -13.47
C ALA A 42 1.23 -9.48 -12.42
N LYS A 43 1.27 -10.76 -12.04
CA LYS A 43 0.42 -11.31 -10.97
C LYS A 43 0.63 -10.59 -9.64
N GLY A 44 1.89 -10.36 -9.25
CA GLY A 44 2.23 -9.64 -8.03
C GLY A 44 1.72 -8.20 -8.01
N ASN A 45 1.56 -7.53 -9.17
CA ASN A 45 0.95 -6.20 -9.23
C ASN A 45 -0.55 -6.25 -8.95
N VAL A 46 -1.26 -7.26 -9.47
CA VAL A 46 -2.69 -7.46 -9.19
C VAL A 46 -2.90 -7.80 -7.72
N GLU A 47 -2.08 -8.68 -7.15
CA GLU A 47 -2.13 -9.03 -5.73
C GLU A 47 -1.91 -7.81 -4.84
N ALA A 48 -0.95 -6.94 -5.18
CA ALA A 48 -0.71 -5.70 -4.46
C ALA A 48 -1.91 -4.74 -4.51
N MET A 49 -2.59 -4.63 -5.66
CA MET A 49 -3.82 -3.83 -5.77
C MET A 49 -4.95 -4.40 -4.92
N VAL A 50 -5.09 -5.72 -4.88
CA VAL A 50 -6.08 -6.40 -4.03
C VAL A 50 -5.76 -6.18 -2.55
N GLU A 51 -4.49 -6.28 -2.14
CA GLU A 51 -4.05 -6.01 -0.77
C GLU A 51 -4.29 -4.56 -0.38
N ALA A 52 -3.90 -3.60 -1.22
CA ALA A 52 -4.16 -2.17 -1.02
C ALA A 52 -5.66 -1.88 -0.85
N SER A 53 -6.51 -2.51 -1.69
CA SER A 53 -7.96 -2.37 -1.63
C SER A 53 -8.55 -2.94 -0.34
N LYS A 54 -8.02 -4.08 0.14
CA LYS A 54 -8.44 -4.67 1.42
C LYS A 54 -8.06 -3.77 2.59
N ILE A 55 -6.84 -3.25 2.62
CA ILE A 55 -6.38 -2.31 3.66
C ILE A 55 -7.29 -1.08 3.69
N PHE A 56 -7.55 -0.49 2.52
CA PHE A 56 -8.45 0.66 2.41
C PHE A 56 -9.85 0.35 2.94
N ALA A 57 -10.46 -0.77 2.51
CA ALA A 57 -11.79 -1.16 2.94
C ALA A 57 -11.87 -1.40 4.46
N THR A 58 -10.91 -2.12 5.03
CA THR A 58 -10.84 -2.36 6.48
C THR A 58 -10.66 -1.06 7.26
N GLY A 59 -9.76 -0.18 6.82
CA GLY A 59 -9.57 1.11 7.48
C GLY A 59 -10.79 2.02 7.39
N LEU A 60 -11.53 2.00 6.27
CA LEU A 60 -12.79 2.73 6.16
C LEU A 60 -13.88 2.16 7.11
N GLN A 61 -13.91 0.84 7.27
CA GLN A 61 -14.80 0.19 8.24
C GLN A 61 -14.43 0.59 9.68
N GLU A 62 -13.15 0.65 10.02
CA GLU A 62 -12.67 1.10 11.34
C GLU A 62 -13.02 2.57 11.61
N LEU A 63 -12.84 3.45 10.63
CA LEU A 63 -13.26 4.86 10.71
C LEU A 63 -14.75 4.98 10.98
N THR A 64 -15.57 4.23 10.23
CA THR A 64 -17.03 4.23 10.40
C THR A 64 -17.44 3.69 11.78
N SER A 65 -16.79 2.62 12.23
CA SER A 65 -17.05 2.03 13.56
C SER A 65 -16.71 3.00 14.68
N THR A 66 -15.60 3.72 14.54
CA THR A 66 -15.18 4.78 15.47
C THR A 66 -16.20 5.91 15.51
N PHE A 67 -16.67 6.37 14.34
CA PHE A 67 -17.71 7.40 14.26
C PHE A 67 -19.01 7.00 14.97
N VAL A 68 -19.44 5.74 14.82
CA VAL A 68 -20.63 5.23 15.53
C VAL A 68 -20.41 5.20 17.04
N ALA A 69 -19.22 4.78 17.49
CA ALA A 69 -18.87 4.79 18.92
C ALA A 69 -18.85 6.21 19.49
N ASP A 70 -18.18 7.15 18.79
CA ASP A 70 -18.09 8.56 19.18
C ASP A 70 -19.50 9.21 19.22
N SER A 71 -20.40 8.85 18.29
CA SER A 71 -21.80 9.31 18.29
C SER A 71 -22.58 8.85 19.52
N ARG A 72 -22.39 7.60 19.96
CA ARG A 72 -23.03 7.08 21.18
C ARG A 72 -22.52 7.81 22.42
N ALA A 73 -21.20 8.00 22.52
CA ALA A 73 -20.60 8.77 23.61
C ALA A 73 -21.14 10.22 23.62
N GLY A 74 -21.34 10.83 22.45
CA GLY A 74 -21.93 12.16 22.33
C GLY A 74 -23.33 12.28 22.96
N PHE A 75 -24.18 11.25 22.86
CA PHE A 75 -25.50 11.25 23.51
C PHE A 75 -25.41 11.21 25.04
N GLU A 76 -24.45 10.45 25.58
CA GLU A 76 -24.20 10.39 27.01
C GLU A 76 -23.69 11.74 27.52
N THR A 77 -22.74 12.35 26.79
CA THR A 77 -22.22 13.69 27.05
C THR A 77 -23.35 14.73 27.05
N LEU A 78 -24.18 14.77 26.02
CA LEU A 78 -25.30 15.72 25.95
C LEU A 78 -26.27 15.55 27.13
N THR A 79 -26.58 14.31 27.51
CA THR A 79 -27.45 14.03 28.65
C THR A 79 -26.84 14.54 29.97
N ALA A 80 -25.53 14.40 30.14
CA ALA A 80 -24.82 14.93 31.29
C ALA A 80 -24.85 16.46 31.31
N GLU A 81 -24.59 17.11 30.17
CA GLU A 81 -24.59 18.57 30.03
C GLU A 81 -25.96 19.19 30.30
N VAL A 82 -27.04 18.56 29.84
CA VAL A 82 -28.41 18.99 30.16
C VAL A 82 -28.67 18.93 31.67
N LYS A 83 -28.20 17.88 32.37
CA LYS A 83 -28.34 17.79 33.83
C LYS A 83 -27.52 18.86 34.54
N GLU A 84 -26.32 19.14 34.03
CA GLU A 84 -25.43 20.16 34.58
C GLU A 84 -26.03 21.56 34.44
N LEU A 85 -26.56 21.89 33.26
CA LEU A 85 -27.30 23.13 33.01
C LEU A 85 -28.56 23.24 33.87
N ALA A 86 -29.32 22.17 34.03
CA ALA A 86 -30.53 22.15 34.85
C ALA A 86 -30.24 22.32 36.36
N ALA A 87 -29.01 22.02 36.81
CA ALA A 87 -28.60 22.20 38.20
C ALA A 87 -28.17 23.64 38.54
N ALA A 88 -28.10 24.54 37.54
CA ALA A 88 -27.76 25.95 37.74
C ALA A 88 -28.76 26.64 38.67
N LYS A 89 -28.27 27.32 39.71
CA LYS A 89 -29.12 27.97 40.74
C LYS A 89 -29.31 29.47 40.51
N SER A 90 -28.55 30.06 39.59
CA SER A 90 -28.58 31.49 39.28
C SER A 90 -28.16 31.78 37.83
N PRO A 91 -28.51 32.96 37.27
CA PRO A 91 -28.04 33.37 35.94
C PRO A 91 -26.52 33.40 35.79
N THR A 92 -25.80 33.76 36.85
CA THR A 92 -24.33 33.77 36.86
C THR A 92 -23.77 32.35 36.75
N ASP A 93 -24.34 31.38 37.46
CA ASP A 93 -23.93 29.97 37.37
C ASP A 93 -24.18 29.40 35.97
N PHE A 94 -25.32 29.77 35.36
CA PHE A 94 -25.65 29.37 33.99
C PHE A 94 -24.63 29.90 32.98
N LEU A 95 -24.29 31.21 33.05
CA LEU A 95 -23.29 31.81 32.15
C LEU A 95 -21.90 31.20 32.32
N LYS A 96 -21.55 30.80 33.55
CA LYS A 96 -20.31 30.07 33.82
C LYS A 96 -20.31 28.70 33.14
N LEU A 97 -21.37 27.90 33.36
CA LEU A 97 -21.53 26.60 32.73
C LEU A 97 -21.49 26.69 31.20
N GLN A 98 -22.19 27.66 30.61
CA GLN A 98 -22.17 27.88 29.17
C GLN A 98 -20.75 28.19 28.65
N ASN A 99 -19.97 29.00 29.37
CA ASN A 99 -18.58 29.29 29.01
C ASN A 99 -17.65 28.09 29.16
N ASP A 100 -17.91 27.21 30.13
CA ASP A 100 -17.10 26.02 30.36
C ASP A 100 -17.41 24.95 29.32
N LEU A 101 -18.69 24.74 28.98
CA LEU A 101 -19.13 23.90 27.86
C LEU A 101 -18.59 24.39 26.52
N ALA A 102 -18.60 25.71 26.28
CA ALA A 102 -18.04 26.27 25.05
C ALA A 102 -16.53 25.96 24.89
N LYS A 103 -15.75 26.08 25.98
CA LYS A 103 -14.33 25.70 25.96
C LYS A 103 -14.15 24.20 25.75
N LYS A 104 -14.92 23.39 26.48
CA LYS A 104 -14.91 21.93 26.36
C LYS A 104 -15.16 21.48 24.92
N HIS A 105 -16.22 21.99 24.28
CA HIS A 105 -16.53 21.62 22.90
C HIS A 105 -15.47 22.10 21.90
N PHE A 106 -14.81 23.24 22.17
CA PHE A 106 -13.68 23.67 21.35
C PHE A 106 -12.52 22.68 21.45
N ASP A 107 -12.13 22.29 22.66
CA ASP A 107 -11.06 21.33 22.90
C ASP A 107 -11.40 19.95 22.28
N GLU A 108 -12.65 19.49 22.43
CA GLU A 108 -13.16 18.27 21.82
C GLU A 108 -13.12 18.32 20.29
N ALA A 109 -13.51 19.45 19.68
CA ALA A 109 -13.48 19.62 18.23
C ALA A 109 -12.04 19.58 17.69
N VAL A 110 -11.10 20.24 18.37
CA VAL A 110 -9.67 20.20 18.00
C VAL A 110 -9.12 18.77 18.12
N ALA A 111 -9.47 18.05 19.19
CA ALA A 111 -9.06 16.66 19.38
C ALA A 111 -9.64 15.75 18.28
N ALA A 112 -10.93 15.88 17.97
CA ALA A 112 -11.60 15.10 16.93
C ALA A 112 -11.02 15.36 15.53
N ALA A 113 -10.72 16.61 15.20
CA ALA A 113 -10.07 16.98 13.94
C ALA A 113 -8.67 16.35 13.85
N SER A 114 -7.89 16.41 14.93
CA SER A 114 -6.54 15.83 14.98
C SER A 114 -6.58 14.31 14.79
N LYS A 115 -7.42 13.62 15.57
CA LYS A 115 -7.65 12.17 15.47
C LYS A 115 -8.07 11.75 14.05
N SER A 116 -8.99 12.49 13.44
CA SER A 116 -9.49 12.19 12.09
C SER A 116 -8.41 12.38 11.02
N SER A 117 -7.61 13.44 11.13
CA SER A 117 -6.49 13.71 10.23
C SER A 117 -5.43 12.60 10.30
N GLU A 118 -5.02 12.22 11.51
CA GLU A 118 -4.06 11.13 11.72
C GLU A 118 -4.57 9.80 11.15
N ALA A 119 -5.84 9.47 11.38
CA ALA A 119 -6.43 8.23 10.89
C ALA A 119 -6.49 8.19 9.34
N LEU A 120 -6.83 9.31 8.69
CA LEU A 120 -6.83 9.41 7.23
C LEU A 120 -5.42 9.30 6.62
N VAL A 121 -4.44 9.97 7.22
CA VAL A 121 -3.03 9.90 6.78
C VAL A 121 -2.51 8.48 6.94
N LYS A 122 -2.80 7.84 8.08
CA LYS A 122 -2.43 6.45 8.34
C LYS A 122 -3.04 5.50 7.31
N LEU A 123 -4.36 5.58 7.09
CA LEU A 123 -5.07 4.74 6.11
C LEU A 123 -4.48 4.89 4.71
N SER A 124 -4.23 6.14 4.28
CA SER A 124 -3.65 6.43 2.97
C SER A 124 -2.25 5.83 2.83
N THR A 125 -1.43 5.97 3.87
CA THR A 125 -0.06 5.44 3.89
C THR A 125 -0.03 3.91 3.87
N GLU A 126 -0.88 3.28 4.66
CA GLU A 126 -0.99 1.81 4.73
C GLU A 126 -1.54 1.23 3.41
N ALA A 127 -2.57 1.85 2.83
CA ALA A 127 -3.15 1.42 1.57
C ALA A 127 -2.18 1.61 0.39
N ALA A 128 -1.31 2.62 0.40
CA ALA A 128 -0.31 2.84 -0.64
C ALA A 128 0.88 1.86 -0.54
N LYS A 129 1.15 1.30 0.64
CA LYS A 129 2.34 0.48 0.91
C LYS A 129 2.53 -0.69 -0.07
N PRO A 130 1.52 -1.52 -0.39
CA PRO A 130 1.70 -2.64 -1.33
C PRO A 130 2.15 -2.16 -2.71
N ILE A 131 1.60 -1.05 -3.19
CA ILE A 131 1.95 -0.45 -4.49
C ILE A 131 3.39 0.08 -4.46
N THR A 132 3.76 0.81 -3.41
CA THR A 132 5.13 1.32 -3.24
C THR A 132 6.15 0.18 -3.21
N THR A 133 5.83 -0.95 -2.58
CA THR A 133 6.68 -2.15 -2.62
C THR A 133 6.85 -2.68 -4.05
N ARG A 134 5.81 -2.70 -4.88
CA ARG A 134 5.92 -3.12 -6.29
C ARG A 134 6.81 -2.19 -7.10
N VAL A 135 6.74 -0.87 -6.86
CA VAL A 135 7.63 0.11 -7.51
C VAL A 135 9.09 -0.16 -7.15
N SER A 136 9.41 -0.39 -5.87
CA SER A 136 10.78 -0.72 -5.45
C SER A 136 11.30 -1.99 -6.13
N LEU A 137 10.49 -3.05 -6.17
CA LEU A 137 10.85 -4.30 -6.85
C LEU A 137 11.08 -4.11 -8.36
N ALA A 138 10.28 -3.25 -9.00
CA ALA A 138 10.47 -2.91 -10.42
C ALA A 138 11.82 -2.23 -10.66
N VAL A 139 12.17 -1.26 -9.80
CA VAL A 139 13.46 -0.55 -9.85
C VAL A 139 14.63 -1.51 -9.64
N GLU A 140 14.52 -2.46 -8.71
CA GLU A 140 15.54 -3.50 -8.49
C GLU A 140 15.69 -4.44 -9.68
N LYS A 141 14.59 -4.85 -10.32
CA LYS A 141 14.62 -5.67 -11.55
C LYS A 141 15.29 -4.94 -12.72
N ILE A 142 15.04 -3.64 -12.88
CA ILE A 142 15.73 -2.83 -13.91
C ILE A 142 17.23 -2.76 -13.64
N LYS A 143 17.64 -2.55 -12.38
CA LYS A 143 19.06 -2.49 -12.00
C LYS A 143 19.79 -3.82 -12.19
N THR A 144 19.12 -4.95 -12.02
CA THR A 144 19.73 -6.30 -12.18
C THR A 144 19.74 -6.77 -13.63
N ALA A 145 18.92 -6.17 -14.50
CA ALA A 145 18.88 -6.47 -15.93
C ALA A 145 19.83 -5.60 -16.78
N ALA A 146 20.29 -4.47 -16.24
CA ALA A 146 21.29 -3.56 -16.85
C ALA A 146 22.72 -4.02 -16.55
#